data_AF-A0A1Q5CX99-F1
#
_entry.id   AF-A0A1Q5CX99-F1
#
_cell.length_a   1.000
_cell.length_b   1.000
_cell.length_c   1.000
_cell.angle_alpha   90.00
_cell.angle_beta   90.00
_cell.angle_gamma   90.00
#
_symmetry.space_group_name_H-M   'P 1'
#
loop_
_entity.id
_entity.type
_entity.pdbx_description
1 polymer ?
#
loop_
_entity_poly.entity_id
_entity_poly.type
_entity_poly.pdbx_seq_one_letter_code
_entity_poly.pdbx_strand_id
1 'polypeptide(L)'
;MADAARTAPSARRRPSWHPAAAPLAVLVAGAAGAGYLWFTDPHESGHLLPQCPFRYVTGLLCPACGGTRMTYDLMHGHFAAAWLDNRVLLLAAPFALALWGRWTVEGLRGRFYRPRIAPWVQALILLTAVAWTVARNLV
;
A
#
# COMPACT_ATOMS: atom_id res chain seq x y z
N MET A 1 26.77 -0.22 51.03
CA MET A 1 25.30 -0.29 51.14
C MET A 1 24.74 0.88 50.34
N ALA A 2 24.51 0.70 49.04
CA ALA A 2 23.79 1.64 48.18
C ALA A 2 23.30 0.88 46.95
N ASP A 3 22.06 1.15 46.58
CA ASP A 3 21.12 0.25 45.93
C ASP A 3 21.45 -0.17 44.49
N ALA A 4 21.25 -1.46 44.24
CA ALA A 4 21.07 -2.02 42.92
C ALA A 4 19.70 -1.56 42.35
N ALA A 5 19.73 -0.52 41.52
CA ALA A 5 18.57 -0.09 40.74
C ALA A 5 18.15 -1.21 39.77
N ARG A 6 17.12 -1.98 40.18
CA ARG A 6 16.45 -2.96 39.33
C ARG A 6 15.70 -2.20 38.22
N THR A 7 16.23 -2.24 37.01
CA THR A 7 15.49 -1.85 35.80
C THR A 7 14.35 -2.84 35.60
N ALA A 8 13.14 -2.45 36.00
CA ALA A 8 11.95 -3.24 35.73
C ALA A 8 11.80 -3.41 34.19
N PRO A 9 11.57 -4.63 33.68
CA PRO A 9 11.34 -4.82 32.26
C PRO A 9 10.08 -4.05 31.86
N SER A 10 10.21 -3.12 30.91
CA SER A 10 9.09 -2.40 30.33
C SER A 10 8.07 -3.43 29.83
N ALA A 11 6.94 -3.52 30.52
CA ALA A 11 5.83 -4.37 30.11
C ALA A 11 5.40 -3.90 28.72
N ARG A 12 5.84 -4.62 27.68
CA ARG A 12 5.41 -4.40 26.30
C ARG A 12 3.87 -4.44 26.34
N ARG A 13 3.24 -3.27 26.21
CA ARG A 13 1.77 -3.18 26.08
C ARG A 13 1.37 -4.17 24.99
N ARG A 14 0.68 -5.23 25.39
CA ARG A 14 0.03 -6.12 24.43
C ARG A 14 -0.96 -5.24 23.66
N PRO A 15 -0.96 -5.24 22.32
CA PRO A 15 -1.96 -4.50 21.56
C PRO A 15 -3.34 -4.94 22.04
N SER A 16 -4.21 -3.99 22.40
CA SER A 16 -5.58 -4.28 22.86
C SER A 16 -6.53 -4.69 21.71
N TRP A 17 -5.99 -4.89 20.51
CA TRP A 17 -6.74 -5.13 19.28
C TRP A 17 -6.37 -6.50 18.72
N HIS A 18 -7.33 -7.17 18.10
CA HIS A 18 -7.12 -8.48 17.49
C HIS A 18 -6.07 -8.39 16.35
N PRO A 19 -5.15 -9.35 16.19
CA PRO A 19 -4.13 -9.33 15.13
C PRO A 19 -4.68 -9.20 13.70
N ALA A 20 -5.92 -9.65 13.48
CA ALA A 20 -6.64 -9.51 12.22
C ALA A 20 -7.18 -8.09 11.94
N ALA A 21 -7.23 -7.19 12.92
CA ALA A 21 -7.87 -5.88 12.77
C ALA A 21 -7.23 -5.06 11.65
N ALA A 22 -5.90 -5.02 11.59
CA ALA A 22 -5.17 -4.26 10.58
C ALA A 22 -5.34 -4.79 9.14
N PRO A 23 -5.15 -6.10 8.85
CA PRO A 23 -5.38 -6.60 7.49
C PRO A 23 -6.84 -6.46 7.04
N LEU A 24 -7.80 -6.61 7.96
CA LEU A 24 -9.21 -6.38 7.67
C LEU A 24 -9.54 -4.92 7.43
N ALA A 25 -8.94 -3.99 8.18
CA ALA A 25 -9.08 -2.55 7.90
C ALA A 25 -8.55 -2.21 6.50
N VAL A 26 -7.42 -2.80 6.08
CA VAL A 26 -6.90 -2.65 4.71
C VAL A 26 -7.88 -3.20 3.68
N LEU A 27 -8.51 -4.36 3.94
CA LEU A 27 -9.53 -4.93 3.06
C LEU A 27 -10.73 -4.01 2.91
N VAL A 28 -11.27 -3.51 4.02
CA VAL A 28 -12.44 -2.63 4.04
C VAL A 28 -12.13 -1.32 3.30
N ALA A 29 -10.97 -0.72 3.57
CA ALA A 29 -10.54 0.49 2.86
C ALA A 29 -10.35 0.24 1.36
N GLY A 30 -9.72 -0.88 0.99
CA GLY A 30 -9.53 -1.27 -0.41
C GLY A 30 -10.84 -1.54 -1.14
N ALA A 31 -11.78 -2.25 -0.50
CA ALA A 31 -13.10 -2.53 -1.05
C ALA A 31 -13.93 -1.26 -1.21
N ALA A 32 -13.88 -0.34 -0.24
CA ALA A 32 -14.54 0.96 -0.34
C ALA A 32 -13.97 1.80 -1.50
N GLY A 33 -12.63 1.85 -1.62
CA GLY A 33 -11.96 2.53 -2.72
C GLY A 33 -12.30 1.93 -4.08
N ALA A 34 -12.27 0.59 -4.20
CA ALA A 34 -12.67 -0.11 -5.41
C ALA A 34 -14.14 0.14 -5.76
N GLY A 35 -15.05 0.07 -4.78
CA GLY A 35 -16.47 0.37 -4.98
C GLY A 35 -16.69 1.80 -5.48
N TYR A 36 -15.96 2.77 -4.96
CA TYR A 36 -15.99 4.14 -5.48
C TYR A 36 -15.50 4.22 -6.93
N LEU A 37 -14.35 3.61 -7.24
CA LEU A 37 -13.76 3.60 -8.58
C LEU A 37 -14.66 2.90 -9.60
N TRP A 38 -15.40 1.86 -9.22
CA TRP A 38 -16.34 1.20 -10.12
C TRP A 38 -17.36 2.16 -10.74
N PHE A 39 -17.77 3.20 -10.02
CA PHE A 39 -18.74 4.19 -10.50
C PHE A 39 -18.11 5.53 -10.90
N THR A 40 -16.81 5.71 -10.66
CA THR A 40 -16.14 7.01 -10.81
C THR A 40 -14.82 6.86 -11.56
N ASP A 41 -14.78 7.39 -12.78
CA ASP A 41 -13.60 7.31 -13.63
C ASP A 41 -12.48 8.27 -13.15
N PRO A 42 -11.33 7.75 -12.65
CA PRO A 42 -10.20 8.56 -12.21
C PRO A 42 -9.37 9.19 -13.35
N HIS A 43 -9.74 8.94 -14.62
CA HIS A 43 -9.18 9.61 -15.77
C HIS A 43 -9.77 11.00 -15.97
N GLU A 44 -11.02 11.20 -15.56
CA GLU A 44 -11.71 12.48 -15.65
C GLU A 44 -11.37 13.40 -14.46
N SER A 45 -11.95 14.59 -14.45
CA SER A 45 -11.78 15.57 -13.36
C SER A 45 -13.15 16.00 -12.84
N GLY A 46 -13.23 16.49 -11.61
CA GLY A 46 -14.50 16.99 -11.01
C GLY A 46 -15.19 16.01 -10.05
N HIS A 47 -14.65 14.82 -9.88
CA HIS A 47 -15.04 13.85 -8.84
C HIS A 47 -14.43 14.14 -7.45
N LEU A 48 -15.00 13.52 -6.41
CA LEU A 48 -14.62 13.67 -5.00
C LEU A 48 -13.22 13.16 -4.63
N LEU A 49 -12.52 12.49 -5.56
CA LEU A 49 -11.13 12.11 -5.36
C LEU A 49 -10.30 13.39 -5.18
N PRO A 50 -9.70 13.61 -3.99
CA PRO A 50 -8.88 14.79 -3.77
C PRO A 50 -7.72 14.78 -4.76
N GLN A 51 -7.39 15.95 -5.29
CA GLN A 51 -6.21 16.06 -6.15
C GLN A 51 -4.98 15.57 -5.38
N CYS A 52 -4.22 14.67 -6.01
CA CYS A 52 -3.00 14.08 -5.48
C CYS A 52 -2.08 15.19 -4.93
N PRO A 53 -1.88 15.32 -3.61
CA PRO A 53 -1.14 16.47 -3.04
C PRO A 53 0.31 16.49 -3.53
N PHE A 54 0.89 15.32 -3.79
CA PHE A 54 2.20 15.20 -4.42
C PHE A 54 2.23 15.83 -5.82
N ARG A 55 1.21 15.57 -6.65
CA ARG A 55 1.08 16.18 -7.99
C ARG A 55 0.85 17.68 -7.88
N TYR A 56 0.05 18.11 -6.91
CA TYR A 56 -0.19 19.54 -6.68
C TYR A 56 1.10 20.29 -6.34
N VAL A 57 1.96 19.70 -5.50
CA VAL A 57 3.22 20.33 -5.06
C VAL A 57 4.34 20.21 -6.09
N THR A 58 4.46 19.05 -6.75
CA THR A 58 5.62 18.76 -7.61
C THR A 58 5.32 18.83 -9.11
N GLY A 59 4.05 18.85 -9.50
CA GLY A 59 3.61 18.63 -10.89
C GLY A 59 3.69 17.17 -11.35
N LEU A 60 4.34 16.29 -10.60
CA LEU A 60 4.64 14.91 -11.00
C LEU A 60 3.54 13.93 -10.56
N LEU A 61 3.29 12.91 -11.37
CA LEU A 61 2.42 11.81 -10.97
C LEU A 61 3.19 10.80 -10.12
N CYS A 62 2.76 10.58 -8.87
CA CYS A 62 3.34 9.56 -8.00
C CYS A 62 2.80 8.16 -8.36
N PRO A 63 3.51 7.07 -7.99
CA PRO A 63 3.09 5.70 -8.28
C PRO A 63 1.73 5.37 -7.65
N ALA A 64 1.38 5.99 -6.52
CA ALA A 64 0.08 5.79 -5.89
C ALA A 64 -1.09 6.35 -6.73
N CYS A 65 -0.91 7.53 -7.34
CA CYS A 65 -1.92 8.17 -8.17
C CYS A 65 -2.08 7.50 -9.56
N GLY A 66 -1.04 6.79 -10.04
CA GLY A 66 -1.17 5.87 -11.18
C GLY A 66 -1.84 4.54 -10.80
N GLY A 67 -1.72 4.12 -9.54
CA GLY A 67 -2.36 2.91 -9.03
C GLY A 67 -3.88 2.97 -9.04
N THR A 68 -4.49 4.13 -8.78
CA THR A 68 -5.95 4.28 -8.84
C THR A 68 -6.53 4.11 -10.25
N ARG A 69 -5.85 4.65 -11.27
CA ARG A 69 -6.24 4.48 -12.68
C ARG A 69 -6.03 3.05 -13.16
N MET A 70 -4.87 2.48 -12.83
CA MET A 70 -4.58 1.06 -13.08
C MET A 70 -5.65 0.16 -12.46
N THR A 71 -6.06 0.42 -11.21
CA THR A 71 -7.13 -0.36 -10.55
C THR A 71 -8.46 -0.20 -11.27
N TYR A 72 -8.84 1.01 -11.66
CA TYR A 72 -10.06 1.24 -12.45
C TYR A 72 -10.05 0.46 -13.76
N ASP A 73 -8.96 0.54 -14.52
CA ASP A 73 -8.82 -0.15 -15.80
C ASP A 73 -8.86 -1.67 -15.63
N LEU A 74 -8.20 -2.22 -14.60
CA LEU A 74 -8.28 -3.64 -14.27
C LEU A 74 -9.71 -4.07 -13.95
N MET A 75 -10.45 -3.26 -13.19
CA MET A 75 -11.84 -3.55 -12.81
C MET A 75 -12.77 -3.59 -14.02
N HIS A 76 -12.50 -2.77 -15.04
CA HIS A 76 -13.27 -2.72 -16.27
C HIS A 76 -12.73 -3.63 -17.40
N GLY A 77 -11.63 -4.36 -17.15
CA GLY A 77 -11.04 -5.28 -18.12
C GLY A 77 -10.10 -4.65 -19.16
N HIS A 78 -9.69 -3.39 -18.97
CA HIS A 78 -8.80 -2.64 -19.84
C HIS A 78 -7.32 -2.92 -19.50
N PHE A 79 -6.86 -4.16 -19.67
CA PHE A 79 -5.50 -4.56 -19.25
C PHE A 79 -4.36 -3.77 -19.91
N ALA A 80 -4.52 -3.38 -21.18
CA ALA A 80 -3.52 -2.59 -21.88
C ALA A 80 -3.40 -1.17 -21.29
N ALA A 81 -4.53 -0.56 -20.92
CA ALA A 81 -4.55 0.75 -20.30
C ALA A 81 -3.98 0.68 -18.86
N ALA A 82 -4.37 -0.35 -18.09
CA ALA A 82 -3.79 -0.61 -16.77
C ALA A 82 -2.26 -0.80 -16.81
N TRP A 83 -1.74 -1.48 -17.83
CA TRP A 83 -0.31 -1.61 -18.05
C TRP A 83 0.34 -0.24 -18.27
N LEU A 84 -0.24 0.62 -19.11
CA LEU A 84 0.29 1.96 -19.36
C LEU A 84 0.22 2.86 -18.12
N ASP A 85 -0.83 2.72 -17.31
CA ASP A 85 -0.99 3.50 -16.09
C ASP A 85 0.09 3.23 -15.04
N ASN A 86 0.42 1.95 -14.81
CA ASN A 86 1.43 1.60 -13.81
C ASN A 86 2.00 0.18 -13.95
N ARG A 87 2.90 -0.03 -14.93
CA ARG A 87 3.61 -1.30 -15.16
C ARG A 87 4.26 -1.89 -13.90
N VAL A 88 4.96 -1.05 -13.13
CA VAL A 88 5.71 -1.51 -11.95
C VAL A 88 4.76 -1.99 -10.87
N LEU A 89 3.70 -1.22 -10.58
CA LEU A 89 2.71 -1.64 -9.58
C LEU A 89 1.92 -2.86 -10.04
N LEU A 90 1.57 -2.94 -11.32
CA LEU A 90 0.86 -4.08 -11.89
C LEU A 90 1.66 -5.38 -11.71
N LEU A 91 2.96 -5.35 -11.99
CA LEU A 91 3.86 -6.49 -11.78
C LEU A 91 4.09 -6.79 -10.29
N ALA A 92 4.08 -5.77 -9.42
CA ALA A 92 4.24 -5.94 -7.98
C ALA A 92 2.96 -6.42 -7.26
N ALA A 93 1.79 -6.18 -7.86
CA ALA A 93 0.49 -6.43 -7.23
C ALA A 93 0.28 -7.89 -6.78
N PRO A 94 0.63 -8.93 -7.55
CA PRO A 94 0.49 -10.32 -7.09
C PRO A 94 1.29 -10.61 -5.82
N PHE A 95 2.50 -10.07 -5.70
CA PHE A 95 3.36 -10.23 -4.52
C PHE A 95 2.79 -9.50 -3.31
N ALA A 96 2.28 -8.28 -3.51
CA ALA A 96 1.62 -7.51 -2.47
C ALA A 96 0.35 -8.22 -1.96
N LEU A 97 -0.46 -8.77 -2.86
CA LEU A 97 -1.66 -9.55 -2.54
C LEU A 97 -1.32 -10.84 -1.79
N ALA A 98 -0.27 -11.57 -2.20
CA ALA A 98 0.19 -12.76 -1.50
C ALA A 98 0.66 -12.45 -0.07
N LEU A 99 1.41 -11.34 0.09
CA LEU A 99 1.88 -10.89 1.40
C LEU A 99 0.72 -10.47 2.30
N TRP A 100 -0.24 -9.72 1.75
CA TRP A 100 -1.46 -9.34 2.47
C TRP A 100 -2.30 -10.57 2.83
N GLY A 101 -2.48 -11.53 1.92
CA GLY A 101 -3.21 -12.76 2.19
C GLY A 101 -2.58 -13.58 3.32
N ARG A 102 -1.25 -13.71 3.33
CA ARG A 102 -0.53 -14.34 4.43
C ARG A 102 -0.69 -13.58 5.75
N TRP A 103 -0.64 -12.25 5.70
CA TRP A 103 -0.87 -11.40 6.87
C TRP A 103 -2.28 -11.59 7.44
N THR A 104 -3.30 -11.64 6.58
CA THR A 104 -4.69 -11.91 6.95
C THR A 104 -4.85 -13.29 7.56
N VAL A 105 -4.32 -14.34 6.94
CA VAL A 105 -4.40 -15.72 7.46
C VAL A 105 -3.76 -15.85 8.83
N GLU A 106 -2.55 -15.31 9.02
CA GLU A 106 -1.89 -15.36 10.32
C GLU A 106 -2.62 -14.48 11.36
N GLY A 107 -3.16 -13.32 10.96
CA GLY A 107 -3.98 -12.47 11.82
C GLY A 107 -5.26 -13.15 12.30
N LEU A 108 -5.95 -13.86 11.40
CA LEU A 108 -7.15 -14.67 11.71
C LEU A 108 -6.83 -15.85 12.62
N ARG A 109 -5.62 -16.41 12.53
CA ARG A 109 -5.09 -17.44 13.45
C ARG A 109 -4.66 -16.86 14.81
N GLY A 110 -4.88 -15.57 15.07
CA GLY A 110 -4.50 -14.90 16.32
C GLY A 110 -3.00 -14.63 16.45
N ARG A 111 -2.22 -14.67 15.35
CA ARG A 111 -0.78 -14.46 15.35
C ARG A 111 -0.43 -13.08 14.78
N PHE A 112 0.46 -12.37 15.48
CA PHE A 112 1.03 -11.14 14.94
C PHE A 112 2.07 -11.47 13.87
N TYR A 113 1.67 -11.35 12.60
CA TYR A 113 2.60 -11.49 11.49
C TYR A 113 3.35 -10.18 11.24
N ARG A 114 4.68 -10.25 11.28
CA ARG A 114 5.57 -9.17 10.88
C ARG A 114 6.49 -9.69 9.79
N PRO A 115 6.26 -9.31 8.51
CA PRO A 115 7.15 -9.74 7.45
C PRO A 115 8.54 -9.16 7.69
N ARG A 116 9.55 -10.04 7.78
CA ARG A 116 10.96 -9.63 7.86
C ARG A 116 11.47 -9.43 6.45
N ILE A 117 11.30 -8.23 5.93
CA ILE A 117 11.87 -7.81 4.66
C ILE A 117 13.29 -7.31 4.93
N ALA A 118 14.30 -7.90 4.29
CA ALA A 118 15.68 -7.49 4.49
C ALA A 118 15.88 -6.01 4.10
N PRO A 119 16.75 -5.25 4.79
CA PRO A 119 16.94 -3.82 4.51
C PRO A 119 17.29 -3.52 3.05
N TRP A 120 18.08 -4.40 2.40
CA TRP A 120 18.42 -4.25 0.97
C TRP A 120 17.20 -4.41 0.05
N VAL A 121 16.24 -5.26 0.40
CA VAL A 121 14.98 -5.41 -0.36
C VAL A 121 14.12 -4.17 -0.18
N GLN A 122 14.07 -3.60 1.02
CA GLN A 122 13.37 -2.33 1.26
C GLN A 122 13.99 -1.20 0.45
N ALA A 123 15.33 -1.11 0.45
CA ALA A 123 16.07 -0.15 -0.36
C ALA A 123 15.80 -0.36 -1.86
N LEU A 124 15.76 -1.61 -2.33
CA LEU A 124 15.42 -1.93 -3.72
C LEU A 124 14.00 -1.49 -4.07
N ILE A 125 12.99 -1.79 -3.25
CA ILE A 125 11.60 -1.37 -3.46
C ILE A 125 11.52 0.17 -3.54
N LEU A 126 12.16 0.87 -2.61
CA LEU A 126 12.18 2.34 -2.58
C LEU A 126 12.90 2.92 -3.81
N LEU A 127 14.07 2.37 -4.16
CA LEU A 127 14.83 2.78 -5.32
C LEU A 127 14.04 2.56 -6.61
N THR A 128 13.40 1.39 -6.77
CA THR A 128 12.54 1.08 -7.92
C THR A 128 11.35 2.03 -7.97
N ALA A 129 10.71 2.33 -6.84
CA ALA A 129 9.59 3.28 -6.79
C ALA A 129 10.03 4.69 -7.20
N VAL A 130 11.18 5.17 -6.72
CA VAL A 130 11.75 6.48 -7.08
C VAL A 130 12.16 6.49 -8.55
N ALA A 131 12.92 5.50 -9.01
CA ALA A 131 13.38 5.38 -10.39
C ALA A 131 12.21 5.33 -11.38
N TRP A 132 11.16 4.56 -11.06
CA TRP A 132 9.94 4.52 -11.86
C TRP A 132 9.22 5.87 -11.87
N THR A 133 9.14 6.55 -10.72
CA THR A 133 8.57 7.90 -10.63
C THR A 133 9.33 8.88 -11.52
N VAL A 134 10.66 8.81 -11.55
CA VAL A 134 11.47 9.66 -12.44
C VAL A 134 11.23 9.28 -13.91
N ALA A 135 11.38 8.00 -14.27
CA ALA A 135 11.25 7.52 -15.64
C ALA A 135 9.89 7.85 -16.27
N ARG A 136 8.79 7.69 -15.52
CA ARG A 136 7.42 7.95 -16.03
C ARG A 136 7.07 9.42 -16.22
N ASN A 137 7.86 10.33 -15.64
CA ASN A 137 7.58 11.78 -15.70
C ASN A 137 8.57 12.51 -16.62
N LEU A 138 9.62 11.82 -17.11
CA LEU A 138 10.61 12.38 -18.06
C LEU A 138 10.38 11.91 -19.50
N VAL A 139 9.48 10.96 -19.71
CA VAL A 139 9.06 10.40 -21.01
C VAL A 139 7.58 10.65 -21.17
#